data_AF-A0A433UDL2-F1
#
_entry.id   AF-A0A433UDL2-F1
#
_cell.length_a   1.000
_cell.length_b   1.000
_cell.length_c   1.000
_cell.angle_alpha   90.00
_cell.angle_beta   90.00
_cell.angle_gamma   90.00
#
_symmetry.space_group_name_H-M   'P 1'
#
loop_
_entity.id
_entity.type
_entity.pdbx_description
1 polymer ?
#
loop_
_entity_poly.entity_id
_entity_poly.type
_entity_poly.pdbx_seq_one_letter_code
_entity_poly.pdbx_strand_id
1 'polypeptide(L)' 'RYHFFLQVKRDILSGKLICTESNAAVLASYAVQSELGDFNPEEHKDGYLTGFLFIPDQSEDFEKLVTENHKQHR' A
#
# COMPACT_ATOMS: atom_id res chain seq x y z
N ARG A 1 -1.02 16.34 4.30
CA ARG A 1 -0.58 15.23 3.44
C ARG A 1 -1.26 13.90 3.83
N TYR A 2 -1.31 13.54 5.10
CA TYR A 2 -2.07 12.37 5.60
C TYR A 2 -3.57 12.36 5.22
N HIS A 3 -4.28 13.49 5.34
CA HIS A 3 -5.70 13.56 4.92
C HIS A 3 -5.91 13.30 3.42
N PHE A 4 -4.94 13.64 2.57
CA PHE A 4 -5.01 13.36 1.14
C PHE A 4 -4.88 11.85 0.86
N PHE A 5 -3.96 11.18 1.57
CA PHE A 5 -3.85 9.72 1.52
C PHE A 5 -5.15 9.04 1.98
N LEU A 6 -5.73 9.46 3.11
CA LEU A 6 -7.00 8.92 3.60
C LEU A 6 -8.14 9.12 2.60
N GLN A 7 -8.15 10.25 1.90
CA GLN A 7 -9.16 10.56 0.90
C GLN A 7 -8.99 9.70 -0.35
N VAL A 8 -7.76 9.54 -0.85
CA VAL A 8 -7.44 8.65 -1.97
C VAL A 8 -7.76 7.19 -1.62
N LYS A 9 -7.39 6.73 -0.43
CA LYS A 9 -7.76 5.39 0.09
C LYS A 9 -9.28 5.20 0.09
N ARG A 10 -10.03 6.20 0.59
CA ARG A 10 -11.50 6.14 0.62
C ARG A 10 -12.11 6.12 -0.77
N ASP A 11 -11.55 6.89 -1.71
CA ASP A 11 -12.04 6.96 -3.08
C ASP A 11 -11.74 5.67 -3.87
N ILE A 12 -10.61 5.00 -3.59
CA ILE A 12 -10.29 3.66 -4.13
C ILE A 12 -11.25 2.61 -3.53
N LEU A 13 -11.40 2.56 -2.20
CA LEU A 13 -12.26 1.59 -1.52
C LEU A 13 -13.74 1.74 -1.88
N SER A 14 -14.20 2.95 -2.19
CA SER A 14 -15.58 3.21 -2.62
C SER A 14 -15.82 3.02 -4.12
N GLY A 15 -14.79 2.64 -4.90
CA GLY A 15 -14.88 2.46 -6.35
C GLY A 15 -15.07 3.77 -7.12
N LYS A 16 -14.93 4.92 -6.44
CA LYS A 16 -15.05 6.26 -7.04
C LYS A 16 -13.82 6.62 -7.87
N LEU A 17 -12.65 6.09 -7.47
CA LEU A 17 -11.41 6.17 -8.24
C LEU A 17 -11.15 4.83 -8.92
N ILE A 18 -11.34 4.77 -10.24
CA ILE A 18 -10.94 3.60 -11.03
C ILE A 18 -9.41 3.59 -11.08
N CYS A 19 -8.83 2.63 -10.38
CA CYS A 19 -7.41 2.50 -10.19
C CYS A 19 -6.99 1.10 -10.64
N THR A 20 -5.95 1.01 -11.45
CA THR A 20 -5.30 -0.28 -11.72
C THR A 20 -4.60 -0.77 -10.46
N GLU A 21 -4.46 -2.08 -10.27
CA GLU A 21 -3.75 -2.65 -9.12
C GLU A 21 -2.35 -2.06 -8.96
N SER A 22 -1.64 -1.82 -10.07
CA SER A 22 -0.32 -1.20 -10.05
C SER A 22 -0.31 0.20 -9.44
N ASN A 23 -1.27 1.05 -9.77
CA ASN A 23 -1.34 2.40 -9.22
C ASN A 23 -1.76 2.38 -7.74
N ALA A 24 -2.67 1.47 -7.38
CA ALA A 24 -3.08 1.28 -6.00
C ALA A 24 -1.91 0.76 -5.15
N ALA A 25 -1.08 -0.11 -5.72
CA ALA A 25 0.09 -0.66 -5.04
C ALA A 25 1.17 0.41 -4.77
N VAL A 26 1.40 1.32 -5.72
CA VAL A 26 2.29 2.47 -5.53
C VAL A 26 1.76 3.41 -4.43
N LEU A 27 0.46 3.70 -4.44
CA LEU A 27 -0.14 4.54 -3.39
C LEU A 27 -0.07 3.87 -2.01
N ALA A 28 -0.30 2.56 -1.96
CA ALA A 28 -0.17 1.76 -0.75
C ALA A 28 1.29 1.72 -0.26
N SER A 29 2.29 1.59 -1.14
CA SER A 29 3.69 1.58 -0.72
C SER A 29 4.11 2.92 -0.09
N TYR A 30 3.64 4.05 -0.62
CA TYR A 30 3.89 5.35 0.01
C TYR A 30 3.18 5.49 1.37
N ALA A 31 2.01 4.88 1.52
CA ALA A 31 1.31 4.84 2.80
C ALA A 31 2.09 4.05 3.84
N VAL A 32 2.53 2.84 3.45
CA VAL A 32 3.34 1.96 4.27
C VAL A 32 4.64 2.66 4.67
N GLN A 33 5.34 3.29 3.73
CA GLN A 33 6.56 4.03 4.04
C GLN A 33 6.31 5.19 5.00
N SER A 34 5.15 5.86 4.92
CA SER A 34 4.79 6.92 5.86
C SER A 34 4.43 6.40 7.26
N GLU A 35 3.94 5.16 7.40
CA GLU A 35 3.51 4.56 8.66
C GLU A 35 4.65 3.79 9.34
N LEU A 36 5.42 3.02 8.57
CA LEU A 36 6.47 2.12 9.06
C LEU A 36 7.88 2.70 8.88
N GLY A 37 8.04 3.77 8.09
CA GLY A 37 9.35 4.26 7.69
C GLY A 37 9.94 3.45 6.55
N ASP A 38 11.26 3.52 6.37
CA ASP A 38 11.94 2.84 5.27
C ASP A 38 11.90 1.31 5.43
N PHE A 39 11.93 0.60 4.31
CA PHE A 39 11.91 -0.85 4.33
C PHE A 39 13.14 -1.43 5.05
N ASN A 40 12.92 -2.12 6.18
CA ASN A 40 13.92 -2.94 6.87
C ASN A 40 13.60 -4.44 6.73
N PRO A 41 14.45 -5.27 6.10
CA PRO A 41 14.20 -6.71 5.93
C PRO A 41 14.17 -7.51 7.25
N GLU A 42 14.77 -7.00 8.32
CA GLU A 42 14.71 -7.67 9.64
C GLU A 42 13.34 -7.49 10.32
N GLU A 43 12.67 -6.36 10.06
CA GLU A 43 11.38 -5.98 10.65
C GLU A 43 10.20 -6.30 9.72
N HIS A 44 10.36 -6.08 8.41
CA HIS A 44 9.33 -6.28 7.38
C HIS A 44 9.46 -7.64 6.70
N LYS A 45 9.17 -8.70 7.47
CA LYS A 45 9.10 -10.08 6.98
C LYS A 45 7.81 -10.33 6.18
N ASP A 46 7.75 -11.46 5.49
CA ASP A 46 6.57 -11.85 4.73
C ASP A 46 5.28 -11.72 5.56
N GLY A 47 4.26 -11.07 4.99
CA GLY A 47 2.98 -10.82 5.66
C GLY A 47 2.94 -9.60 6.59
N TYR A 48 3.98 -8.76 6.64
CA TYR A 48 3.92 -7.51 7.44
C TYR A 48 2.82 -6.53 6.97
N LEU A 49 2.33 -6.71 5.74
CA LEU A 49 1.22 -5.94 5.15
C LEU A 49 -0.17 -6.55 5.40
N THR A 50 -0.27 -7.77 5.92
CA THR A 50 -1.55 -8.47 6.11
C THR A 50 -2.48 -7.75 7.11
N GLY A 51 -1.93 -6.91 7.98
CA GLY A 51 -2.70 -6.03 8.87
C GLY A 51 -3.25 -4.76 8.20
N PHE A 52 -2.84 -4.46 6.97
CA PHE A 52 -3.24 -3.27 6.24
C PHE A 52 -4.25 -3.62 5.15
N LEU A 53 -5.38 -2.92 5.15
CA LEU A 53 -6.39 -3.01 4.09
C LEU A 53 -6.29 -1.79 3.17
N PHE A 54 -5.77 -1.99 1.97
CA PHE A 54 -5.58 -0.95 0.95
C PHE A 54 -6.69 -0.94 -0.10
N ILE A 55 -7.13 -2.13 -0.52
CA ILE A 55 -8.17 -2.34 -1.53
C ILE A 55 -9.21 -3.36 -1.01
N PRO A 56 -10.46 -3.34 -1.50
CA PRO A 56 -11.52 -4.19 -0.96
C PRO A 56 -11.34 -5.67 -1.37
N ASP A 57 -10.64 -5.95 -2.47
CA ASP A 57 -10.30 -7.29 -2.96
C ASP A 57 -8.77 -7.47 -2.95
N GLN A 58 -8.19 -7.38 -1.75
CA GLN A 58 -6.74 -7.45 -1.58
C GLN A 58 -6.25 -8.88 -1.79
N SER A 59 -5.42 -9.07 -2.81
CA SER A 59 -4.79 -10.35 -3.15
C SER A 59 -3.35 -10.43 -2.62
N GLU A 60 -2.81 -11.64 -2.48
CA GLU A 60 -1.38 -11.82 -2.15
C GLU A 60 -0.46 -11.18 -3.20
N ASP A 61 -0.85 -11.20 -4.47
CA ASP A 61 -0.07 -10.59 -5.55
C ASP A 61 -0.04 -9.07 -5.42
N PHE A 62 -1.13 -8.46 -4.95
CA PHE A 62 -1.17 -7.05 -4.60
C PHE A 62 -0.20 -6.75 -3.43
N GLU A 63 -0.21 -7.55 -2.36
CA GLU A 63 0.70 -7.35 -1.22
C GLU A 63 2.18 -7.47 -1.61
N LYS A 64 2.50 -8.41 -2.50
CA LYS A 64 3.84 -8.54 -3.09
C LYS A 64 4.20 -7.29 -3.88
N LEU A 65 3.28 -6.79 -4.70
CA LEU A 65 3.51 -5.58 -5.50
C LEU A 65 3.75 -4.35 -4.61
N VAL A 66 2.98 -4.19 -3.53
CA VAL A 66 3.18 -3.13 -2.54
C VAL A 66 4.55 -3.26 -1.87
N THR A 67 4.94 -4.47 -1.50
CA THR A 67 6.23 -4.75 -0.86
C THR A 67 7.40 -4.43 -1.78
N GLU A 68 7.33 -4.83 -3.05
CA GLU A 68 8.34 -4.49 -4.06
C GLU A 68 8.46 -3.00 -4.27
N ASN A 69 7.34 -2.28 -4.35
CA ASN A 69 7.36 -0.83 -4.41
C ASN A 69 7.95 -0.23 -3.13
N HIS A 70 7.59 -0.72 -1.95
CA HIS A 70 8.12 -0.21 -0.68
C HIS A 70 9.65 -0.36 -0.57
N LYS A 71 10.22 -1.46 -1.10
CA LYS A 71 11.67 -1.66 -1.19
C LYS A 71 12.37 -0.67 -2.12
N GLN A 72 11.67 -0.15 -3.15
CA GLN A 72 12.24 0.76 -4.14
C GLN A 72 12.25 2.22 -3.69
N HIS A 73 11.35 2.60 -2.76
CA HIS A 73 11.33 3.93 -2.19
C HIS A 73 12.38 4.03 -1.08
N ARG A 74 13.55 4.59 -1.39
CA ARG A 74 14.64 4.84 -0.45
C ARG A 74 14.84 6.34 -0.24
#